data_AF-A0AAT9SDV9-F1
#
_entry.id   AF-A0AAT9SDV9-F1
#
_cell.length_a   1.000
_cell.length_b   1.000
_cell.length_c   1.000
_cell.angle_alpha   90.00
_cell.angle_beta   90.00
_cell.angle_gamma   90.00
#
_symmetry.space_group_name_H-M   'P 1'
#
loop_
_entity.id
_entity.type
_entity.pdbx_description
1 polymer ?
#
loop_
_entity_poly.entity_id
_entity_poly.type
_entity_poly.pdbx_seq_one_letter_code
_entity_poly.pdbx_strand_id
1 'polypeptide(L)'
;MSPDEMLARLVEKAPRQKKTLEAIFAVCREIENSKSTDYSYTNVSRLGQGRGVPKSQSIYNETGVNYQALIKCFAAQQGTRKRFRPRAGHAWADEIGDPRIRILVQQTLAELAEAERTIKEIVPPGSVITVDDRTGTAPDYKLSRLERRALEYLRSDDFILDWKLQRGESGDVLDPDGKAIFKPATMQAIDKVLKVM
;
A
#
# COMPACT_ATOMS: atom_id res chain seq x y z
N MET A 1 20.03 2.15 34.41
CA MET A 1 19.39 1.14 35.27
C MET A 1 19.23 -0.11 34.44
N SER A 2 19.75 -1.23 34.92
CA SER A 2 19.68 -2.50 34.17
C SER A 2 18.23 -3.03 34.17
N PRO A 3 17.77 -3.71 33.11
CA PRO A 3 16.46 -4.36 33.06
C PRO A 3 16.22 -5.32 34.23
N ASP A 4 17.27 -6.00 34.71
CA ASP A 4 17.20 -6.89 35.86
C ASP A 4 16.91 -6.11 37.17
N GLU A 5 17.55 -4.96 37.36
CA GLU A 5 17.31 -4.06 38.51
C GLU A 5 15.91 -3.42 38.45
N MET A 6 15.43 -3.11 37.24
CA MET A 6 14.09 -2.57 37.01
C MET A 6 13.02 -3.61 37.35
N LEU A 7 13.23 -4.87 36.98
CA LEU A 7 12.31 -5.95 37.33
C LEU A 7 12.20 -6.08 38.85
N ALA A 8 13.33 -6.13 39.57
CA ALA A 8 13.34 -6.26 41.03
C ALA A 8 12.54 -5.14 41.72
N ARG A 9 12.76 -3.88 41.31
CA ARG A 9 12.03 -2.72 41.86
C ARG A 9 10.53 -2.76 41.56
N LEU A 10 10.15 -3.19 40.36
CA LEU A 10 8.73 -3.26 39.98
C LEU A 10 8.00 -4.39 40.70
N VAL A 11 8.67 -5.53 40.94
CA VAL A 11 8.13 -6.65 41.71
C VAL A 11 7.91 -6.26 43.17
N GLU A 12 8.85 -5.51 43.76
CA GLU A 12 8.71 -4.97 45.11
C GLU A 12 7.53 -3.99 45.21
N LYS A 13 7.39 -3.09 44.23
CA LYS A 13 6.31 -2.10 44.17
C LYS A 13 4.92 -2.73 43.94
N ALA A 14 4.85 -3.80 43.15
CA ALA A 14 3.59 -4.42 42.73
C ALA A 14 3.66 -5.96 42.76
N PRO A 15 3.63 -6.60 43.94
CA PRO A 15 3.83 -8.04 44.08
C PRO A 15 2.74 -8.87 43.38
N ARG A 16 1.52 -8.34 43.24
CA ARG A 16 0.41 -8.97 42.50
C ARG A 16 0.70 -9.11 41.00
N GLN A 17 1.56 -8.26 40.45
CA GLN A 17 1.91 -8.23 39.03
C GLN A 17 3.19 -9.01 38.71
N LYS A 18 3.81 -9.66 39.71
CA LYS A 18 5.10 -10.36 39.59
C LYS A 18 5.15 -11.34 38.41
N LYS A 19 4.19 -12.27 38.35
CA LYS A 19 4.15 -13.30 37.28
C LYS A 19 4.08 -12.67 35.88
N THR A 20 3.33 -11.58 35.75
CA THR A 20 3.16 -10.86 34.49
C THR A 20 4.43 -10.09 34.10
N LEU A 21 5.09 -9.45 35.07
CA LEU A 21 6.35 -8.74 34.86
C LEU A 21 7.48 -9.70 34.46
N GLU A 22 7.56 -10.87 35.09
CA GLU A 22 8.51 -11.94 34.73
C GLU A 22 8.26 -12.45 33.31
N ALA A 23 7.00 -12.66 32.92
CA ALA A 23 6.65 -13.06 31.56
C ALA A 23 7.05 -12.00 30.50
N ILE A 24 6.81 -10.72 30.79
CA ILE A 24 7.22 -9.62 29.90
C ILE A 24 8.75 -9.54 29.82
N PHE A 25 9.45 -9.71 30.94
CA PHE A 25 10.91 -9.70 30.98
C PHE A 25 11.49 -10.82 30.10
N ALA A 26 10.96 -12.03 30.20
CA ALA A 26 11.40 -13.17 29.39
C ALA A 26 11.22 -12.90 27.88
N VAL A 27 10.07 -12.34 27.48
CA VAL A 27 9.81 -11.97 26.08
C VAL A 27 10.77 -10.87 25.61
N CYS A 28 11.03 -9.85 26.42
CA CYS A 28 11.98 -8.80 26.07
C CYS A 28 13.42 -9.30 25.92
N ARG A 29 13.83 -10.30 26.73
CA ARG A 29 15.11 -11.01 26.58
C ARG A 29 15.17 -11.82 25.29
N GLU A 30 14.08 -12.50 24.89
CA GLU A 30 14.03 -13.20 23.60
C GLU A 30 14.18 -12.25 22.41
N ILE A 31 13.55 -11.06 22.48
CA ILE A 31 13.69 -10.01 21.46
C ILE A 31 15.16 -9.55 21.37
N GLU A 32 15.81 -9.34 22.52
CA GLU A 32 17.23 -8.97 22.62
C GLU A 32 18.14 -10.05 22.01
N ASN A 33 17.93 -11.31 22.38
CA ASN A 33 18.68 -12.46 21.87
C ASN A 33 18.49 -12.65 20.36
N SER A 34 17.30 -12.35 19.84
CA SER A 34 16.99 -12.40 18.42
C SER A 34 17.57 -11.21 17.63
N LYS A 35 18.32 -10.32 18.29
CA LYS A 35 18.84 -9.05 17.73
C LYS A 35 17.75 -8.15 17.12
N SER A 36 16.51 -8.34 17.54
CA SER A 36 15.39 -7.51 17.11
C SER A 36 15.33 -6.27 18.00
N THR A 37 14.92 -5.15 17.40
CA THR A 37 14.80 -3.85 18.08
C THR A 37 13.34 -3.46 18.32
N ASP A 38 12.38 -4.33 17.98
CA ASP A 38 10.96 -4.02 18.07
C ASP A 38 10.39 -4.34 19.46
N TYR A 39 10.51 -3.38 20.37
CA TYR A 39 9.89 -3.41 21.70
C TYR A 39 8.52 -2.73 21.73
N SER A 40 7.79 -2.66 20.60
CA SER A 40 6.42 -2.15 20.61
C SER A 40 5.50 -3.01 21.48
N TYR A 41 4.53 -2.39 22.16
CA TYR A 41 3.60 -3.12 23.02
C TYR A 41 2.74 -4.14 22.25
N THR A 42 2.52 -3.90 20.95
CA THR A 42 1.91 -4.84 20.01
C THR A 42 2.79 -6.06 19.80
N ASN A 43 4.09 -5.85 19.52
CA ASN A 43 5.01 -6.96 19.32
C ASN A 43 5.23 -7.79 20.59
N VAL A 44 5.45 -7.13 21.73
CA VAL A 44 5.63 -7.79 23.03
C VAL A 44 4.39 -8.60 23.43
N SER A 45 3.19 -8.04 23.25
CA SER A 45 1.95 -8.76 23.54
C SER A 45 1.71 -9.95 22.62
N ARG A 46 2.05 -9.81 21.33
CA ARG A 46 1.95 -10.89 20.34
C ARG A 46 2.93 -12.02 20.65
N LEU A 47 4.20 -11.72 20.95
CA LEU A 47 5.22 -12.71 21.30
C LEU A 47 4.94 -13.40 22.63
N GLY A 48 4.36 -12.66 23.59
CA GLY A 48 3.99 -13.17 24.90
C GLY A 48 2.61 -13.80 24.98
N GLN A 49 1.89 -13.92 23.85
CA GLN A 49 0.54 -14.47 23.83
C GLN A 49 0.53 -15.91 24.36
N GLY A 50 -0.34 -16.19 25.35
CA GLY A 50 -0.40 -17.49 26.02
C GLY A 50 0.64 -17.72 27.12
N ARG A 51 1.65 -16.84 27.27
CA ARG A 51 2.68 -16.90 28.32
C ARG A 51 2.38 -16.03 29.54
N GLY A 52 1.15 -15.51 29.62
CA GLY A 52 0.73 -14.61 30.71
C GLY A 52 1.00 -13.13 30.45
N VAL A 53 1.49 -12.75 29.26
CA VAL A 53 1.59 -11.34 28.87
C VAL A 53 0.20 -10.80 28.49
N PRO A 54 -0.22 -9.64 29.03
CA PRO A 54 -1.51 -9.06 28.74
C PRO A 54 -1.61 -8.55 27.29
N LYS A 55 -2.84 -8.37 26.82
CA LYS A 55 -3.11 -7.76 25.50
C LYS A 55 -2.55 -6.33 25.46
N SER A 56 -2.13 -5.88 24.28
CA SER A 56 -1.56 -4.53 24.10
C SER A 56 -2.46 -3.43 24.66
N GLN A 57 -3.78 -3.56 24.51
CA GLN A 57 -4.75 -2.61 25.06
C GLN A 57 -4.64 -2.47 26.58
N SER A 58 -4.44 -3.59 27.30
CA SER A 58 -4.29 -3.60 28.75
C SER A 58 -2.93 -3.04 29.20
N ILE A 59 -1.91 -3.10 28.35
CA ILE A 59 -0.61 -2.46 28.61
C ILE A 59 -0.74 -0.94 28.50
N TYR A 60 -1.56 -0.42 27.57
CA TYR A 60 -1.80 1.01 27.41
C TYR A 60 -2.58 1.65 28.56
N ASN A 61 -3.45 0.88 29.21
CA ASN A 61 -4.27 1.35 30.34
C ASN A 61 -3.41 1.75 31.56
N GLU A 62 -3.98 2.56 32.46
CA GLU A 62 -3.30 3.07 33.67
C GLU A 62 -2.78 1.95 34.59
N THR A 63 -3.46 0.80 34.62
CA THR A 63 -3.02 -0.38 35.38
C THR A 63 -1.75 -1.03 34.82
N GLY A 64 -1.37 -0.69 33.59
CA GLY A 64 -0.21 -1.20 32.87
C GLY A 64 1.05 -0.34 32.99
N VAL A 65 1.06 0.73 33.78
CA VAL A 65 2.21 1.66 33.91
C VAL A 65 3.51 0.93 34.27
N ASN A 66 3.45 -0.07 35.17
CA ASN A 66 4.62 -0.87 35.55
C ASN A 66 5.14 -1.71 34.37
N TYR A 67 4.24 -2.29 33.56
CA TYR A 67 4.60 -3.04 32.36
C TYR A 67 5.25 -2.13 31.31
N GLN A 68 4.67 -0.95 31.09
CA GLN A 68 5.23 0.05 30.17
C GLN A 68 6.63 0.48 30.61
N ALA A 69 6.84 0.70 31.91
CA ALA A 69 8.13 1.11 32.45
C ALA A 69 9.22 0.06 32.21
N LEU A 70 8.89 -1.23 32.37
CA LEU A 70 9.81 -2.34 32.08
C LEU A 70 10.15 -2.39 30.58
N ILE A 71 9.16 -2.35 29.70
CA ILE A 71 9.36 -2.42 28.24
C ILE A 71 10.18 -1.21 27.74
N LYS A 72 9.91 -0.01 28.28
CA LYS A 72 10.69 1.19 27.96
C LYS A 72 12.15 1.10 28.41
N CYS A 73 12.42 0.43 29.54
CA CYS A 73 13.79 0.21 30.01
C CYS A 73 14.60 -0.63 29.01
N PHE A 74 14.02 -1.72 28.49
CA PHE A 74 14.63 -2.52 27.41
C PHE A 74 14.82 -1.72 26.12
N ALA A 75 13.80 -0.96 25.72
CA ALA A 75 13.88 -0.11 24.52
C ALA A 75 14.95 0.98 24.63
N ALA A 76 15.20 1.51 25.83
CA ALA A 76 16.22 2.54 26.09
C ALA A 76 17.65 1.95 26.09
N GLN A 77 17.83 0.71 26.55
CA GLN A 77 19.15 0.06 26.64
C GLN A 77 19.78 -0.19 25.26
N GLN A 78 18.99 -0.51 24.23
CA GLN A 78 19.54 -0.75 22.88
C GLN A 78 19.90 0.52 22.10
N GLY A 79 19.73 1.70 22.70
CA GLY A 79 19.87 2.97 22.01
C GLY A 79 18.67 3.22 21.09
N THR A 80 18.20 4.46 21.06
CA THR A 80 17.10 4.89 20.20
C THR A 80 17.53 4.86 18.73
N ARG A 81 17.56 3.68 18.10
CA ARG A 81 17.51 3.62 16.64
C ARG A 81 16.14 4.17 16.23
N LYS A 82 16.13 5.46 15.89
CA LYS A 82 14.96 6.19 15.37
C LYS A 82 14.26 5.26 14.38
N ARG A 83 12.98 4.95 14.65
CA ARG A 83 12.11 4.22 13.72
C ARG A 83 12.40 4.77 12.33
N PHE A 84 12.80 3.90 11.40
CA PHE A 84 12.97 4.26 10.00
C PHE A 84 11.60 4.67 9.48
N ARG A 85 11.30 5.96 9.55
CA ARG A 85 10.19 6.55 8.81
C ARG A 85 10.65 6.54 7.36
N PRO A 86 9.84 6.05 6.40
CA PRO A 86 10.15 6.24 5.00
C PRO A 86 10.38 7.74 4.79
N ARG A 87 11.61 8.09 4.41
CA ARG A 87 12.03 9.46 4.22
C ARG A 87 11.18 10.06 3.10
N ALA A 88 10.60 11.24 3.35
CA ALA A 88 9.99 12.03 2.29
C ALA A 88 10.99 12.17 1.14
N GLY A 89 10.52 12.15 -0.12
CA GLY A 89 11.35 11.85 -1.31
C GLY A 89 12.70 12.56 -1.40
N HIS A 90 12.83 13.78 -0.88
CA HIS A 90 14.06 14.57 -0.92
C HIS A 90 14.88 14.61 0.39
N ALA A 91 14.52 13.83 1.41
CA ALA A 91 15.21 13.86 2.70
C ALA A 91 16.61 13.23 2.69
N TRP A 92 17.09 12.75 1.53
CA TRP A 92 18.51 12.41 1.32
C TRP A 92 19.39 13.66 1.23
N ALA A 93 18.83 14.80 0.80
CA ALA A 93 19.58 16.05 0.67
C ALA A 93 20.10 16.58 2.02
N ASP A 94 19.44 16.21 3.13
CA ASP A 94 19.85 16.58 4.48
C ASP A 94 21.07 15.78 4.98
N GLU A 95 21.43 14.69 4.30
CA GLU A 95 22.61 13.87 4.63
C GLU A 95 23.90 14.40 4.03
N ILE A 96 23.82 15.45 3.19
CA ILE A 96 24.98 16.07 2.57
C ILE A 96 25.80 16.78 3.66
N GLY A 97 27.02 16.30 3.86
CA GLY A 97 27.92 16.79 4.91
C GLY A 97 28.48 18.19 4.65
N ASP A 98 28.68 18.57 3.37
CA ASP A 98 29.14 19.91 3.01
C ASP A 98 27.96 20.90 3.01
N PRO A 99 27.98 21.94 3.87
CA PRO A 99 26.90 22.93 3.95
C PRO A 99 26.65 23.69 2.65
N ARG A 100 27.69 23.95 1.84
CA ARG A 100 27.55 24.67 0.57
C ARG A 100 26.82 23.83 -0.46
N ILE A 101 27.21 22.56 -0.58
CA ILE A 101 26.57 21.61 -1.51
C ILE A 101 25.13 21.37 -1.07
N ARG A 102 24.87 21.25 0.23
CA ARG A 102 23.52 21.07 0.76
C ARG A 102 22.58 22.22 0.38
N ILE A 103 23.04 23.47 0.50
CA ILE A 103 22.24 24.65 0.13
C ILE A 103 21.95 24.63 -1.38
N LEU A 104 22.95 24.35 -2.21
CA LEU A 104 22.77 24.27 -3.66
C LEU A 104 21.75 23.19 -4.04
N VAL A 105 21.85 22.00 -3.44
CA VAL A 105 20.91 20.91 -3.69
C VAL A 105 19.50 21.28 -3.23
N GLN A 106 19.33 21.88 -2.06
CA GLN A 106 18.02 22.34 -1.59
C GLN A 106 17.42 23.41 -2.52
N GLN A 107 18.23 24.32 -3.05
CA GLN A 107 17.77 25.30 -4.04
C GLN A 107 17.30 24.61 -5.32
N THR A 108 18.09 23.68 -5.88
CA THR A 108 17.69 22.95 -7.11
C THR A 108 16.42 22.12 -6.91
N LEU A 109 16.21 21.56 -5.72
CA LEU A 109 14.99 20.83 -5.38
C LEU A 109 13.77 21.74 -5.28
N ALA A 110 13.94 22.96 -4.77
CA ALA A 110 12.88 23.96 -4.75
C ALA A 110 12.49 24.40 -6.16
N GLU A 111 13.47 24.66 -7.03
CA GLU A 111 13.27 25.00 -8.45
C GLU A 111 12.56 23.87 -9.21
N LEU A 112 12.97 22.62 -8.98
CA LEU A 112 12.30 21.44 -9.56
C LEU A 112 10.83 21.34 -9.12
N ALA A 113 10.56 21.52 -7.83
CA ALA A 113 9.21 21.45 -7.29
C ALA A 113 8.30 22.57 -7.84
N GLU A 114 8.86 23.75 -8.10
CA GLU A 114 8.14 24.84 -8.75
C GLU A 114 7.85 24.52 -10.23
N ALA A 115 8.83 24.04 -10.97
CA ALA A 115 8.66 23.64 -12.37
C ALA A 115 7.62 22.52 -12.54
N GLU A 116 7.64 21.50 -11.66
CA GLU A 116 6.64 20.43 -11.67
C GLU A 116 5.22 20.95 -11.38
N ARG A 117 5.08 21.97 -10.51
CA ARG A 117 3.78 22.62 -10.28
C ARG A 117 3.30 23.35 -11.52
N THR A 118 4.18 24.13 -12.17
CA THR A 118 3.84 24.83 -13.42
C THR A 118 3.45 23.85 -14.52
N ILE A 119 4.19 22.74 -14.69
CA ILE A 119 3.85 21.69 -15.66
C ILE A 119 2.48 21.09 -15.35
N LYS A 120 2.15 20.88 -14.08
CA LYS A 120 0.85 20.33 -13.67
C LYS A 120 -0.31 21.30 -13.90
N GLU A 121 -0.08 22.60 -13.79
CA GLU A 121 -1.06 23.64 -14.12
C GLU A 121 -1.31 23.74 -15.62
N ILE A 122 -0.28 23.48 -16.44
CA ILE A 122 -0.40 23.45 -17.89
C ILE A 122 -1.01 22.11 -18.31
N VAL A 123 -2.30 22.12 -18.64
CA VAL A 123 -2.94 20.97 -19.27
C VAL A 123 -2.31 20.77 -20.67
N PRO A 124 -1.72 19.60 -21.00
CA PRO A 124 -1.01 19.41 -22.26
C PRO A 124 -1.91 19.67 -23.48
N PRO A 125 -1.41 20.33 -24.53
CA PRO A 125 -2.16 20.49 -25.78
C PRO A 125 -2.47 19.10 -26.36
N GLY A 126 -3.77 18.78 -26.49
CA GLY A 126 -4.26 17.46 -26.90
C GLY A 126 -4.93 16.64 -25.79
N SER A 127 -4.96 17.14 -24.54
CA SER A 127 -5.78 16.54 -23.50
C SER A 127 -7.27 16.66 -23.86
N VAL A 128 -7.93 15.54 -24.08
CA VAL A 128 -9.39 15.51 -24.25
C VAL A 128 -10.01 15.57 -22.85
N ILE A 129 -10.58 16.72 -22.49
CA ILE A 129 -11.39 16.84 -21.28
C ILE A 129 -12.78 16.30 -21.61
N THR A 130 -13.05 15.05 -21.26
CA THR A 130 -14.40 14.48 -21.39
C THR A 130 -15.24 14.90 -20.20
N VAL A 131 -16.12 15.88 -20.40
CA VAL A 131 -17.12 16.30 -19.40
C VAL A 131 -18.38 15.48 -19.64
N ASP A 132 -18.69 14.56 -18.72
CA ASP A 132 -19.94 13.78 -18.75
C ASP A 132 -20.95 14.44 -17.81
N ASP A 133 -21.94 15.12 -18.39
CA ASP A 133 -22.97 15.89 -17.66
C ASP A 133 -24.23 15.05 -17.35
N ARG A 134 -24.11 13.71 -17.36
CA ARG A 134 -25.20 12.80 -17.04
C ARG A 134 -25.48 12.84 -15.54
N THR A 135 -26.58 13.50 -15.17
CA THR A 135 -27.15 13.51 -13.82
C THR A 135 -27.81 12.17 -13.48
N GLY A 136 -26.97 11.16 -13.25
CA GLY A 136 -27.38 9.83 -12.86
C GLY A 136 -26.17 8.93 -12.91
N THR A 137 -25.95 8.16 -11.84
CA THR A 137 -24.84 7.20 -11.67
C THR A 137 -24.42 6.63 -13.01
N ALA A 138 -23.34 7.16 -13.60
CA ALA A 138 -22.74 6.56 -14.78
C ALA A 138 -22.41 5.13 -14.36
N PRO A 139 -23.07 4.11 -14.95
CA PRO A 139 -22.77 2.77 -14.55
C PRO A 139 -21.32 2.50 -14.92
N ASP A 140 -20.56 1.98 -13.97
CA ASP A 140 -19.11 1.70 -14.09
C ASP A 140 -18.87 0.49 -15.00
N TYR A 141 -19.49 0.48 -16.19
CA TYR A 141 -19.35 -0.56 -17.20
C TYR A 141 -18.01 -0.42 -17.93
N LYS A 142 -16.91 -0.30 -17.18
CA LYS A 142 -15.56 -0.39 -17.73
C LYS A 142 -15.26 -1.84 -18.04
N LEU A 143 -15.06 -2.12 -19.32
CA LEU A 143 -14.58 -3.42 -19.76
C LEU A 143 -13.25 -3.72 -19.04
N SER A 144 -13.19 -4.86 -18.37
CA SER A 144 -11.94 -5.41 -17.88
C SER A 144 -10.99 -5.68 -19.06
N ARG A 145 -9.69 -5.79 -18.77
CA ARG A 145 -8.69 -6.13 -19.79
C ARG A 145 -9.01 -7.44 -20.52
N LEU A 146 -9.65 -8.38 -19.84
CA LEU A 146 -10.06 -9.67 -20.42
C LEU A 146 -11.25 -9.50 -21.36
N GLU A 147 -12.28 -8.76 -20.95
CA GLU A 147 -13.47 -8.50 -21.78
C GLU A 147 -13.12 -7.70 -23.04
N ARG A 148 -12.23 -6.69 -22.91
CA ARG A 148 -11.70 -5.95 -24.07
C ARG A 148 -10.99 -6.88 -25.05
N ARG A 149 -10.12 -7.76 -24.55
CA ARG A 149 -9.37 -8.71 -25.40
C ARG A 149 -10.30 -9.71 -26.09
N ALA A 150 -11.38 -10.14 -25.43
CA ALA A 150 -12.38 -11.02 -26.03
C ALA A 150 -13.12 -10.32 -27.18
N LEU A 151 -13.49 -9.05 -27.03
CA LEU A 151 -14.11 -8.25 -28.10
C LEU A 151 -13.14 -7.95 -29.24
N GLU A 152 -11.86 -7.69 -28.95
CA GLU A 152 -10.81 -7.53 -29.95
C GLU A 152 -10.57 -8.83 -30.75
N TYR A 153 -10.68 -10.00 -30.11
CA TYR A 153 -10.62 -11.30 -30.77
C TYR A 153 -11.81 -11.54 -31.70
N LEU A 154 -13.04 -11.21 -31.28
CA LEU A 154 -14.21 -11.30 -32.16
C LEU A 154 -14.10 -10.42 -33.40
N ARG A 155 -13.31 -9.35 -33.31
CA ARG A 155 -12.98 -8.48 -34.45
C ARG A 155 -11.87 -9.04 -35.34
N SER A 156 -10.94 -9.83 -34.79
CA SER A 156 -9.73 -10.24 -35.52
C SER A 156 -10.06 -11.15 -36.71
N ASP A 157 -9.15 -11.16 -37.68
CA ASP A 157 -9.25 -12.06 -38.83
C ASP A 157 -9.04 -13.53 -38.39
N ASP A 158 -8.34 -13.76 -37.27
CA ASP A 158 -8.12 -15.09 -36.70
C ASP A 158 -9.44 -15.79 -36.37
N PHE A 159 -10.39 -15.07 -35.74
CA PHE A 159 -11.71 -15.64 -35.42
C PHE A 159 -12.47 -16.05 -36.68
N ILE A 160 -12.37 -15.26 -37.75
CA ILE A 160 -13.04 -15.52 -39.03
C ILE A 160 -12.40 -16.69 -39.76
N LEU A 161 -11.07 -16.80 -39.71
CA LEU A 161 -10.31 -17.88 -40.33
C LEU A 161 -10.53 -19.22 -39.61
N ASP A 162 -10.46 -19.23 -38.28
CA ASP A 162 -10.64 -20.43 -37.45
C ASP A 162 -12.03 -21.03 -37.62
N TRP A 163 -13.04 -20.18 -37.80
CA TRP A 163 -14.44 -20.59 -37.93
C TRP A 163 -14.95 -20.59 -39.37
N LYS A 164 -14.08 -20.31 -40.36
CA LYS A 164 -14.41 -20.23 -41.80
C LYS A 164 -15.59 -19.31 -42.13
N LEU A 165 -15.68 -18.19 -41.43
CA LEU A 165 -16.78 -17.24 -41.55
C LEU A 165 -16.54 -16.24 -42.69
N GLN A 166 -17.60 -15.55 -43.11
CA GLN A 166 -17.55 -14.46 -44.08
C GLN A 166 -18.08 -13.17 -43.47
N ARG A 167 -17.40 -12.05 -43.72
CA ARG A 167 -17.88 -10.72 -43.33
C ARG A 167 -18.90 -10.23 -44.34
N GLY A 168 -20.10 -9.96 -43.86
CA GLY A 168 -21.14 -9.31 -44.67
C GLY A 168 -20.96 -7.79 -44.70
N GLU A 169 -21.53 -7.16 -45.72
CA GLU A 169 -21.36 -5.74 -46.04
C GLU A 169 -21.98 -4.80 -44.97
N SER A 170 -22.92 -5.32 -44.17
CA SER A 170 -23.63 -4.56 -43.13
C SER A 170 -23.05 -4.77 -41.72
N GLY A 171 -21.84 -5.32 -41.60
CA GLY A 171 -21.24 -5.66 -40.30
C GLY A 171 -21.90 -6.87 -39.64
N ASP A 172 -22.50 -7.73 -40.46
CA ASP A 172 -22.93 -9.09 -40.18
C ASP A 172 -21.78 -10.09 -40.41
N VAL A 173 -21.89 -11.26 -39.80
CA VAL A 173 -20.96 -12.38 -40.02
C VAL A 173 -21.78 -13.60 -40.39
N LEU A 174 -21.46 -14.16 -41.56
CA LEU A 174 -22.17 -15.26 -42.19
C LEU A 174 -21.34 -16.54 -42.11
N ASP A 175 -22.02 -17.67 -41.96
CA ASP A 175 -21.46 -19.00 -42.15
C ASP A 175 -21.25 -19.27 -43.67
N PRO A 176 -20.46 -20.29 -44.09
CA PRO A 176 -20.33 -20.66 -45.51
C PRO A 176 -21.68 -21.01 -46.17
N ASP A 177 -22.65 -21.46 -45.37
CA ASP A 177 -24.02 -21.78 -45.78
C ASP A 177 -24.92 -20.54 -45.90
N GLY A 178 -24.39 -19.32 -45.74
CA GLY A 178 -25.11 -18.06 -45.88
C GLY A 178 -26.02 -17.71 -44.70
N LYS A 179 -25.94 -18.47 -43.61
CA LYS A 179 -26.69 -18.20 -42.38
C LYS A 179 -25.99 -17.15 -41.54
N ALA A 180 -26.72 -16.11 -41.12
CA ALA A 180 -26.17 -15.07 -40.25
C ALA A 180 -25.94 -15.59 -38.83
N ILE A 181 -24.67 -15.68 -38.43
CA ILE A 181 -24.26 -15.99 -37.05
C ILE A 181 -24.38 -14.73 -36.20
N PHE A 182 -23.88 -13.61 -36.71
CA PHE A 182 -24.08 -12.30 -36.10
C PHE A 182 -25.08 -11.48 -36.91
N LYS A 183 -25.98 -10.80 -36.18
CA LYS A 183 -26.97 -9.93 -36.78
C LYS A 183 -26.29 -8.73 -37.45
N PRO A 184 -26.93 -8.10 -38.46
CA PRO A 184 -26.45 -6.84 -39.03
C PRO A 184 -26.14 -5.81 -37.94
N ALA A 185 -25.10 -5.00 -38.17
CA ALA A 185 -24.55 -4.00 -37.25
C ALA A 185 -23.87 -4.52 -35.97
N THR A 186 -23.75 -5.84 -35.76
CA THR A 186 -23.04 -6.39 -34.58
C THR A 186 -21.58 -5.94 -34.55
N MET A 187 -20.87 -6.04 -35.69
CA MET A 187 -19.47 -5.61 -35.77
C MET A 187 -19.30 -4.11 -35.58
N GLN A 188 -20.26 -3.32 -36.08
CA GLN A 188 -20.27 -1.86 -35.91
C GLN A 188 -20.51 -1.47 -34.43
N ALA A 189 -21.33 -2.24 -33.71
CA ALA A 189 -21.55 -2.04 -32.29
C ALA A 189 -20.28 -2.35 -31.48
N ILE A 190 -19.60 -3.46 -31.79
CA ILE A 190 -18.30 -3.82 -31.18
C ILE A 190 -17.27 -2.72 -31.42
N ASP A 191 -17.17 -2.20 -32.64
CA ASP A 191 -16.25 -1.10 -32.98
C ASP A 191 -16.56 0.18 -32.19
N LYS A 192 -17.83 0.50 -31.98
CA LYS A 192 -18.22 1.66 -31.15
C LYS A 192 -17.86 1.45 -29.69
N VAL A 193 -18.10 0.27 -29.14
CA VAL A 193 -17.78 -0.06 -27.74
C VAL A 193 -16.27 0.00 -27.48
N LEU A 194 -15.45 -0.46 -28.42
CA LEU A 194 -13.98 -0.38 -28.31
C LEU A 194 -13.42 1.05 -28.48
N LYS A 195 -14.16 1.96 -29.14
CA LYS A 195 -13.75 3.36 -29.34
C LYS A 195 -14.17 4.31 -28.23
N VAL A 196 -15.27 4.01 -27.55
CA VAL A 196 -15.84 4.85 -26.48
C VAL A 196 -15.07 4.72 -25.16
N MET A 197 -14.14 3.76 -25.04
CA MET A 197 -13.30 3.53 -23.85
C MET A 197 -11.80 3.65 -24.08
#